data_AF-A0A9D9S9G6-F1
#
_entry.id   AF-A0A9D9S9G6-F1
#
_cell.length_a   1.000
_cell.length_b   1.000
_cell.length_c   1.000
_cell.angle_alpha   90.00
_cell.angle_beta   90.00
_cell.angle_gamma   90.00
#
_symmetry.space_group_name_H-M   'P 1'
#
loop_
_entity.id
_entity.type
_entity.pdbx_description
1 polymer ?
#
loop_
_entity_poly.entity_id
_entity_poly.type
_entity_poly.pdbx_seq_one_letter_code
_entity_poly.pdbx_strand_id
1 'polypeptide(L)'
;MSDTLFEPDIADVPIDAHASQAYLTYAMSVVTSRALPGLEDGMKPVQRRILFAMDAFARPDAAHKKSARVVGDVIGKYHPHGDSSVYEAMVR
;
A
#
# COMPACT_ATOMS: atom_id res chain seq x y z
N MET A 1 -16.01 27.95 2.39
CA MET A 1 -17.14 27.62 3.29
C MET A 1 -17.50 26.18 2.98
N SER A 2 -17.36 25.17 3.83
CA SER A 2 -17.08 25.08 5.27
C SER A 2 -16.85 23.59 5.51
N ASP A 3 -15.66 23.17 5.94
CA ASP A 3 -15.46 21.77 6.37
C ASP A 3 -14.42 21.61 7.49
N THR A 4 -14.04 22.70 8.15
CA THR A 4 -13.02 22.71 9.23
C THR A 4 -13.61 23.08 10.59
N LEU A 5 -14.90 22.82 10.84
CA LEU A 5 -15.58 23.28 12.06
C LEU A 5 -15.64 22.26 13.22
N PHE A 6 -15.10 21.05 13.08
CA PHE A 6 -15.12 20.03 14.15
C PHE A 6 -13.94 19.06 14.09
N GLU A 7 -12.70 19.55 13.99
CA GLU A 7 -11.58 18.75 14.51
C GLU A 7 -11.35 19.18 15.96
N PRO A 8 -11.71 18.34 16.96
CA PRO A 8 -11.40 18.66 18.34
C PRO A 8 -9.89 18.84 18.48
N ASP A 9 -9.47 19.86 19.23
CA ASP A 9 -8.05 20.04 19.56
C ASP A 9 -7.54 18.72 20.18
N ILE A 10 -6.38 18.25 19.72
CA ILE A 10 -5.81 16.94 20.08
C ILE A 10 -5.63 16.85 21.61
N ALA A 11 -5.51 18.01 22.28
CA ALA A 11 -5.42 18.15 23.73
C ALA A 11 -6.68 17.72 24.51
N ASP A 12 -7.87 17.71 23.89
CA ASP A 12 -9.16 17.48 24.57
C ASP A 12 -9.77 16.08 24.32
N VAL A 13 -9.08 15.20 23.58
CA VAL A 13 -9.59 13.84 23.30
C VAL A 13 -9.20 12.87 24.43
N PRO A 14 -10.16 12.17 25.06
CA PRO A 14 -9.84 11.11 26.02
C PRO A 14 -8.92 10.04 25.40
N ILE A 15 -7.86 9.70 26.13
CA ILE A 15 -6.81 8.80 25.61
C ILE A 15 -7.34 7.41 25.23
N ASP A 16 -8.33 6.91 25.96
CA ASP A 16 -8.99 5.62 25.73
C ASP A 16 -9.78 5.63 24.41
N ALA A 17 -10.51 6.71 24.14
CA ALA A 17 -11.24 6.90 22.90
C ALA A 17 -10.28 7.02 21.71
N HIS A 18 -9.22 7.84 21.86
CA HIS A 18 -8.21 8.02 20.82
C HIS A 18 -7.47 6.71 20.51
N ALA A 19 -7.00 5.99 21.53
CA ALA A 19 -6.27 4.73 21.36
C ALA A 19 -7.13 3.67 20.67
N SER A 20 -8.39 3.54 21.08
CA SER A 20 -9.34 2.59 20.47
C SER A 20 -9.58 2.90 19.00
N GLN A 21 -9.76 4.17 18.66
CA GLN A 21 -9.99 4.60 17.27
C GLN A 21 -8.74 4.43 16.41
N ALA A 22 -7.56 4.82 16.91
CA ALA A 22 -6.30 4.65 16.21
C ALA A 22 -5.99 3.17 15.95
N TYR A 23 -6.21 2.32 16.96
CA TYR A 23 -6.05 0.87 16.84
C TYR A 23 -6.99 0.29 15.78
N LEU A 24 -8.28 0.63 15.83
CA LEU A 24 -9.26 0.14 14.88
C LEU A 24 -8.93 0.58 13.44
N THR A 25 -8.53 1.84 13.25
CA THR A 25 -8.15 2.39 11.94
C THR A 25 -6.96 1.64 11.37
N TYR A 26 -5.91 1.42 12.18
CA TYR A 26 -4.76 0.66 11.75
C TYR A 26 -5.11 -0.81 11.46
N ALA A 27 -5.85 -1.48 12.35
CA ALA A 27 -6.26 -2.87 12.18
C ALA A 27 -7.04 -3.08 10.89
N MET A 28 -8.03 -2.22 10.62
CA MET A 28 -8.81 -2.26 9.40
C MET A 28 -7.95 -2.02 8.15
N SER A 29 -7.02 -1.07 8.20
CA SER A 29 -6.10 -0.83 7.07
C SER A 29 -5.20 -2.04 6.79
N VAL A 30 -4.74 -2.75 7.83
CA VAL A 30 -3.90 -3.93 7.68
C VAL A 30 -4.69 -5.07 7.04
N VAL A 31 -5.90 -5.34 7.52
CA VAL A 31 -6.74 -6.43 7.01
C VAL A 31 -7.08 -6.20 5.54
N THR A 32 -7.56 -5.00 5.20
CA THR A 32 -8.11 -4.70 3.87
C THR A 32 -7.06 -4.35 2.83
N SER A 33 -5.99 -3.65 3.23
CA SER A 33 -5.04 -3.02 2.29
C SER A 33 -3.63 -3.60 2.34
N ARG A 34 -3.41 -4.69 3.08
CA ARG A 34 -2.08 -5.32 3.21
C ARG A 34 -2.11 -6.84 3.31
N ALA A 35 -2.87 -7.38 4.26
CA ALA A 35 -2.74 -8.76 4.69
C ALA A 35 -3.51 -9.75 3.80
N LEU A 36 -4.79 -9.47 3.54
CA LEU A 36 -5.67 -10.34 2.78
C LEU A 36 -5.66 -10.00 1.28
N PRO A 37 -5.76 -11.01 0.40
CA PRO A 37 -5.93 -10.79 -1.03
C PRO A 37 -7.35 -10.32 -1.37
N GLY A 38 -7.48 -9.66 -2.54
CA GLY A 38 -8.79 -9.40 -3.14
C GLY A 38 -9.46 -10.71 -3.58
N LEU A 39 -10.79 -10.76 -3.56
CA LEU A 39 -11.53 -11.95 -4.00
C LEU A 39 -11.55 -12.05 -5.53
N GLU A 40 -11.57 -10.90 -6.19
CA GLU A 40 -11.70 -10.74 -7.63
C GLU A 40 -10.51 -11.29 -8.42
N ASP A 41 -9.29 -11.13 -7.90
CA ASP A 41 -8.05 -11.52 -8.57
C ASP A 41 -7.13 -12.40 -7.70
N GLY A 42 -7.46 -12.61 -6.42
CA GLY A 42 -6.64 -13.37 -5.48
C GLY A 42 -5.31 -12.70 -5.11
N MET A 43 -5.11 -11.42 -5.49
CA MET A 43 -3.83 -10.74 -5.31
C MET A 43 -3.81 -9.82 -4.09
N LYS A 44 -2.65 -9.76 -3.42
CA LYS A 44 -2.37 -8.71 -2.45
C LYS A 44 -2.11 -7.38 -3.17
N PRO A 45 -2.36 -6.22 -2.52
CA PRO A 45 -2.16 -4.92 -3.15
C PRO A 45 -0.74 -4.68 -3.71
N VAL A 46 0.30 -5.22 -3.06
CA VAL A 46 1.69 -5.11 -3.56
C VAL A 46 1.91 -5.87 -4.87
N GLN A 47 1.34 -7.06 -5.01
CA GLN A 47 1.46 -7.89 -6.22
C GLN A 47 0.79 -7.22 -7.41
N ARG A 48 -0.42 -6.69 -7.20
CA ARG A 48 -1.16 -5.95 -8.23
C ARG A 48 -0.37 -4.74 -8.76
N ARG A 49 0.24 -3.98 -7.85
CA ARG A 49 1.07 -2.80 -8.21
C ARG A 49 2.32 -3.20 -8.99
N ILE A 50 2.97 -4.30 -8.63
CA ILE A 50 4.13 -4.84 -9.35
C ILE A 50 3.75 -5.22 -10.78
N LEU A 51 2.71 -6.04 -10.95
CA LEU A 51 2.27 -6.48 -12.27
C LEU A 51 1.79 -5.32 -13.14
N PHE A 52 1.08 -4.35 -12.55
CA PHE A 52 0.66 -3.15 -13.26
C PHE A 52 1.85 -2.31 -13.76
N ALA A 53 2.88 -2.12 -12.92
CA ALA A 53 4.09 -1.41 -13.35
C ALA A 53 4.86 -2.18 -14.43
N MET A 54 4.90 -3.52 -14.34
CA MET A 54 5.58 -4.38 -15.31
C MET A 54 4.89 -4.40 -16.68
N ASP A 55 3.56 -4.28 -16.74
CA ASP A 55 2.81 -4.31 -18.00
C ASP A 55 3.30 -3.26 -19.01
N ALA A 56 3.78 -2.11 -18.52
CA ALA A 56 4.30 -1.03 -19.36
C ALA A 56 5.63 -1.36 -20.05
N PHE A 57 6.46 -2.25 -19.49
CA PHE A 57 7.86 -2.35 -19.95
C PHE A 57 8.61 -3.65 -19.66
N ALA A 58 7.97 -4.67 -19.09
CA ALA A 58 8.54 -5.97 -18.72
C ALA A 58 7.57 -7.11 -19.10
N ARG A 59 7.00 -7.03 -20.32
CA ARG A 59 6.16 -8.09 -20.88
C ARG A 59 7.01 -9.34 -21.21
N PRO A 60 6.40 -10.54 -21.30
CA PRO A 60 7.13 -11.80 -21.51
C PRO A 60 7.95 -11.86 -22.80
N ASP A 61 7.56 -11.09 -23.82
CA ASP A 61 8.22 -10.98 -25.13
C ASP A 61 9.37 -9.95 -25.15
N ALA A 62 9.50 -9.11 -24.13
CA ALA A 62 10.53 -8.09 -24.02
C ALA A 62 11.81 -8.63 -23.36
N ALA A 63 12.95 -7.99 -23.66
CA ALA A 63 14.20 -8.29 -22.97
C ALA A 63 14.09 -8.00 -21.45
N HIS A 64 14.67 -8.90 -20.65
CA HIS A 64 14.69 -8.78 -19.20
C HIS A 64 15.32 -7.46 -18.74
N LYS A 65 14.76 -6.89 -17.67
CA LYS A 65 15.28 -5.68 -17.03
C LYS A 65 15.70 -5.96 -15.61
N LYS A 66 16.61 -5.13 -15.09
CA LYS A 66 17.08 -5.23 -13.71
C LYS A 66 15.90 -5.07 -12.75
N SER A 67 15.79 -5.97 -11.78
CA SER A 67 14.76 -5.94 -10.73
C SER A 67 14.67 -4.59 -10.01
N ALA A 68 15.83 -3.97 -9.74
CA ALA A 68 15.90 -2.64 -9.13
C ALA A 68 15.15 -1.55 -9.91
N ARG A 69 15.07 -1.67 -11.25
CA ARG A 69 14.31 -0.74 -12.09
C ARG A 69 12.81 -0.90 -11.88
N VAL A 70 12.31 -2.15 -11.86
CA VAL A 70 10.88 -2.44 -11.60
C VAL A 70 10.50 -1.97 -10.19
N VAL A 71 11.31 -2.30 -9.19
CA VAL A 71 11.10 -1.89 -7.79
C VAL A 71 11.07 -0.35 -7.68
N GLY A 72 12.01 0.36 -8.32
CA GLY A 72 12.04 1.81 -8.32
C GLY A 72 10.80 2.46 -8.94
N ASP A 73 10.32 1.93 -10.07
CA ASP A 73 9.08 2.41 -10.71
C ASP A 73 7.85 2.18 -9.83
N VAL A 74 7.76 1.03 -9.17
CA VAL A 74 6.64 0.70 -8.27
C VAL A 74 6.61 1.65 -7.07
N ILE A 75 7.75 1.92 -6.43
CA ILE A 75 7.80 2.81 -5.26
C ILE A 75 7.50 4.25 -5.66
N GLY A 76 8.06 4.71 -6.79
CA GLY A 76 7.89 6.09 -7.24
C GLY A 76 6.46 6.45 -7.64
N LYS A 77 5.64 5.46 -8.05
CA LYS A 77 4.32 5.72 -8.63
C LYS A 77 3.16 5.10 -7.85
N TYR A 78 3.34 3.93 -7.24
CA TYR A 78 2.20 3.10 -6.79
C TYR A 78 2.33 2.58 -5.36
N HIS A 79 3.52 2.51 -4.79
CA HIS A 79 3.76 1.87 -3.48
C HIS A 79 4.65 2.75 -2.57
N PRO A 80 4.08 3.65 -1.75
CA PRO A 80 4.84 4.60 -0.93
C PRO A 80 5.40 3.95 0.36
N HIS A 81 6.00 2.77 0.23
CA HIS A 81 6.61 2.02 1.33
C HIS A 81 7.97 1.45 0.90
N GLY A 82 8.67 0.80 1.81
CA GLY A 82 10.05 0.34 1.62
C GLY A 82 10.23 -0.59 0.41
N ASP A 83 11.39 -0.49 -0.21
CA ASP A 83 11.81 -1.27 -1.37
C ASP A 83 11.92 -2.77 -1.09
N SER A 84 12.34 -3.13 0.12
CA SER A 84 12.39 -4.52 0.59
C SER A 84 11.04 -5.22 0.41
N SER A 85 9.93 -4.57 0.80
CA SER A 85 8.59 -5.16 0.73
C SER A 85 8.13 -5.46 -0.70
N VAL A 86 8.56 -4.63 -1.66
CA VAL A 86 8.26 -4.81 -3.08
C VAL A 86 9.15 -5.89 -3.67
N TYR A 87 10.45 -5.87 -3.36
CA TYR A 87 11.40 -6.85 -3.87
C TYR A 87 11.10 -8.26 -3.37
N GLU A 88 10.84 -8.43 -2.07
CA GLU A 88 10.46 -9.71 -1.48
C GLU A 88 9.16 -10.26 -2.06
N ALA A 89 8.16 -9.39 -2.30
CA ALA A 89 6.91 -9.79 -2.93
C ALA A 89 7.06 -10.21 -4.40
N MET A 90 8.08 -9.69 -5.10
CA MET A 90 8.37 -10.02 -6.49
C MET A 90 9.17 -11.32 -6.63
N VAL A 91 10.01 -11.64 -5.65
CA VAL A 91 10.86 -12.85 -5.66
C VAL A 91 10.08 -14.11 -5.26
N ARG A 92 9.05 -13.96 -4.41
CA ARG A 92 8.25 -15.07 -3.87
C ARG A 92 7.24 -15.62 -4.87
#